data_AF-A0A0D2EIH6-F1
#
_entry.id   AF-A0A0D2EIH6-F1
#
_cell.length_a   1.000
_cell.length_b   1.000
_cell.length_c   1.000
_cell.angle_alpha   90.00
_cell.angle_beta   90.00
_cell.angle_gamma   90.00
#
_symmetry.space_group_name_H-M   'P 1'
#
loop_
_entity.id
_entity.type
_entity.pdbx_description
1 polymer ?
#
loop_
_entity_poly.entity_id
_entity_poly.type
_entity_poly.pdbx_seq_one_letter_code
_entity_poly.pdbx_strand_id
1 'polypeptide(L)'
;MSIRVLLHMQDELSELEQRLRALDTADWTSGNAIDLYSLHSRRNDQNIERKAIMTALERRMYQYQKRLYIHSQCLKMEKARDMYADSVSHWIDGRKPVVEEESHWIDERDDLASLGLKVEDYHLFEKWAEEKFSRVFVTKNRPLFGEEVRFYSSTTIRRVVRCFLTLISVIILIGPLFALSYTERQEYRLTLIACFSLVFASAIAFVTKSRNFEVFVATAAYAAVLVVFVGNNYEGQ
;
A
#
# COMPACT_ATOMS: atom_id res chain seq x y z
N MET A 1 -1.79 -3.71 16.27
CA MET A 1 -2.00 -2.48 17.08
C MET A 1 -3.36 -2.53 17.79
N SER A 2 -3.41 -2.44 19.12
CA SER A 2 -4.60 -2.83 19.91
C SER A 2 -5.81 -1.89 19.81
N ILE A 3 -6.79 -2.27 19.00
CA ILE A 3 -8.17 -1.73 18.94
C ILE A 3 -8.80 -1.56 20.33
N ARG A 4 -8.39 -2.40 21.30
CA ARG A 4 -8.90 -2.37 22.68
C ARG A 4 -8.67 -1.02 23.37
N VAL A 5 -7.55 -0.35 23.07
CA VAL A 5 -7.27 0.98 23.61
C VAL A 5 -8.29 2.00 23.11
N LEU A 6 -8.65 1.95 21.82
CA LEU A 6 -9.67 2.85 21.26
C LEU A 6 -11.04 2.59 21.87
N LEU A 7 -11.41 1.32 22.06
CA LEU A 7 -12.66 0.93 22.70
C LEU A 7 -12.74 1.43 24.14
N HIS A 8 -11.65 1.31 24.91
CA HIS A 8 -11.59 1.83 26.27
C HIS A 8 -11.76 3.35 26.32
N MET A 9 -11.16 4.09 25.38
CA MET A 9 -11.36 5.54 25.27
C MET A 9 -12.80 5.93 24.92
N GLN A 10 -13.45 5.14 24.07
CA GLN A 10 -14.85 5.34 23.70
C GLN A 10 -15.79 5.09 24.88
N ASP A 11 -15.48 4.09 25.71
CA ASP A 11 -16.23 3.82 26.93
C ASP A 11 -16.09 4.98 27.95
N GLU A 12 -14.87 5.47 28.18
CA GLU A 12 -14.66 6.65 29.04
C GLU A 12 -15.40 7.90 28.54
N LEU A 13 -15.48 8.11 27.21
CA LEU A 13 -16.28 9.19 26.64
C LEU A 13 -17.77 8.97 26.92
N SER A 14 -18.25 7.74 26.79
CA SER A 14 -19.64 7.37 27.06
C SER A 14 -19.98 7.59 28.54
N GLU A 15 -19.07 7.28 29.46
CA GLU A 15 -19.23 7.54 30.89
C GLU A 15 -19.34 9.04 31.18
N LEU A 16 -18.48 9.87 30.60
CA LEU A 16 -18.54 11.33 30.75
C LEU A 16 -19.84 11.91 30.18
N GLU A 17 -20.31 11.42 29.03
CA GLU A 17 -21.60 11.82 28.45
C GLU A 17 -22.78 11.40 29.33
N GLN A 18 -22.74 10.20 29.92
CA GLN A 18 -23.78 9.74 30.84
C GLN A 18 -23.84 10.59 32.09
N ARG A 19 -22.69 10.94 32.69
CA ARG A 19 -22.62 11.85 33.84
C ARG A 19 -23.17 13.23 33.49
N LEU A 20 -22.83 13.77 32.32
CA LEU A 20 -23.38 15.04 31.84
C LEU A 20 -24.91 14.98 31.70
N ARG A 21 -25.44 13.94 31.04
CA ARG A 21 -26.88 13.72 30.88
C ARG A 21 -27.60 13.58 32.23
N ALA A 22 -26.98 12.92 33.21
CA ALA A 22 -27.55 12.77 34.54
C ALA A 22 -27.70 14.14 35.24
N LEU A 23 -26.68 15.00 35.16
CA LEU A 23 -26.77 16.37 35.67
C LEU A 23 -27.84 17.18 34.95
N ASP A 24 -27.88 17.11 33.62
CA ASP A 24 -28.87 17.85 32.84
C ASP A 24 -30.31 17.39 33.12
N THR A 25 -30.49 16.08 33.38
CA THR A 25 -31.79 15.52 33.77
C THR A 25 -32.18 15.94 35.19
N ALA A 26 -31.22 16.01 36.12
CA ALA A 26 -31.46 16.49 37.48
C ALA A 26 -31.90 17.96 37.47
N ASP A 27 -31.20 18.82 36.74
CA ASP A 27 -31.55 20.24 36.60
C ASP A 27 -32.92 20.43 35.91
N TRP A 28 -33.24 19.58 34.92
CA TRP A 28 -34.54 19.59 34.25
C TRP A 28 -35.69 19.19 35.19
N THR A 29 -35.47 18.15 36.00
CA THR A 29 -36.50 17.62 36.92
C THR A 29 -36.66 18.43 38.20
N SER A 30 -35.68 19.27 38.56
CA SER A 30 -35.74 20.13 39.75
C SER A 30 -36.86 21.18 39.69
N GLY A 31 -37.34 21.57 38.50
CA GLY A 31 -38.41 22.56 38.33
C GLY A 31 -38.03 24.00 38.70
N ASN A 32 -36.77 24.26 39.06
CA ASN A 32 -36.26 25.58 39.42
C ASN A 32 -35.89 26.38 38.16
N ALA A 33 -36.44 27.58 38.02
CA ALA A 33 -36.20 28.45 36.86
C ALA A 33 -34.71 28.77 36.64
N ILE A 34 -33.91 28.84 37.70
CA ILE A 34 -32.47 29.14 37.61
C ILE A 34 -31.72 27.96 36.97
N ASP A 35 -32.00 26.73 37.40
CA ASP A 35 -31.35 25.53 36.92
C ASP A 35 -31.75 25.24 35.46
N LEU A 36 -33.04 25.41 35.13
CA LEU A 36 -33.54 25.37 33.75
C LEU A 36 -32.90 26.43 32.86
N TYR A 37 -32.69 27.65 33.36
CA TYR A 37 -32.02 28.70 32.59
C TYR A 37 -30.53 28.37 32.33
N SER A 38 -29.86 27.72 33.29
CA SER A 38 -28.45 27.31 33.17
C SER A 38 -28.22 26.34 32.00
N LEU A 39 -29.15 25.40 31.77
CA LEU A 39 -29.14 24.45 30.65
C LEU A 39 -29.14 25.15 29.28
N HIS A 40 -29.81 26.30 29.18
CA HIS A 40 -30.00 27.02 27.92
C HIS A 40 -28.93 28.10 27.67
N SER A 41 -28.09 28.41 28.68
CA SER A 41 -27.11 29.49 28.58
C SER A 41 -25.76 29.10 29.17
N ARG A 42 -24.85 28.63 28.31
CA ARG A 42 -23.45 28.35 28.70
C ARG A 42 -22.71 29.55 29.32
N ARG A 43 -23.11 30.78 28.97
CA ARG A 43 -22.49 32.01 29.52
C ARG A 43 -22.91 32.27 30.96
N ASN A 44 -24.18 31.99 31.27
CA ASN A 44 -24.75 32.24 32.60
C ASN A 44 -24.84 30.98 33.46
N ASP A 45 -24.45 29.82 32.93
CA ASP A 45 -24.34 28.59 33.68
C ASP A 45 -23.32 28.73 34.81
N GLN A 46 -23.74 28.48 36.04
CA GLN A 46 -22.89 28.51 37.24
C GLN A 46 -22.48 27.10 37.70
N ASN A 47 -22.95 26.04 37.03
CA ASN A 47 -22.66 24.67 37.41
C ASN A 47 -21.18 24.35 37.12
N ILE A 48 -20.38 24.29 38.19
CA ILE A 48 -18.94 24.02 38.13
C ILE A 48 -18.67 22.59 37.63
N GLU A 49 -19.52 21.64 38.05
CA GLU A 49 -19.39 20.23 37.68
C GLU A 49 -19.66 20.01 36.20
N ARG A 50 -20.74 20.62 35.66
CA ARG A 50 -21.04 20.58 34.22
C ARG A 50 -19.86 21.13 33.41
N LYS A 51 -19.31 22.27 33.80
CA LYS A 51 -18.13 22.87 33.14
C LYS A 51 -16.90 21.97 33.21
N ALA A 52 -16.68 21.31 34.35
CA ALA A 52 -15.57 20.38 34.52
C ALA A 52 -15.73 19.15 33.61
N ILE A 53 -16.93 18.57 33.53
CA ILE A 53 -17.24 17.44 32.64
C ILE A 53 -17.08 17.85 31.18
N MET A 54 -17.59 19.03 30.78
CA MET A 54 -17.41 19.56 29.42
C MET A 54 -15.92 19.72 29.04
N THR A 55 -15.10 20.21 29.98
CA THR A 55 -13.65 20.33 29.77
C THR A 55 -12.97 18.95 29.65
N ALA A 56 -13.42 17.97 30.45
CA ALA A 56 -12.93 16.60 30.37
C ALA A 56 -13.33 15.92 29.05
N LEU A 57 -14.57 16.11 28.61
CA LEU A 57 -15.08 15.63 27.32
C LEU A 57 -14.28 16.19 26.16
N GLU A 58 -14.07 17.51 26.11
CA GLU A 58 -13.27 18.16 25.06
C GLU A 58 -11.87 17.54 24.97
N ARG A 59 -11.19 17.40 26.12
CA ARG A 59 -9.86 16.80 26.18
C ARG A 59 -9.85 15.35 25.72
N ARG A 60 -10.78 14.52 26.23
CA ARG A 60 -10.80 13.09 25.93
C ARG A 60 -11.21 12.84 24.48
N MET A 61 -12.14 13.62 23.96
CA MET A 61 -12.61 13.54 22.58
C MET A 61 -11.48 13.91 21.61
N TYR A 62 -10.72 14.96 21.90
CA TYR A 62 -9.53 15.31 21.12
C TYR A 62 -8.51 14.16 21.09
N GLN A 63 -8.19 13.57 22.25
CA GLN A 63 -7.25 12.44 22.32
C GLN A 63 -7.74 11.23 21.54
N TYR A 64 -9.04 10.91 21.65
CA TYR A 64 -9.67 9.81 20.94
C TYR A 64 -9.61 10.01 19.43
N GLN A 65 -10.06 11.16 18.94
CA GLN A 65 -10.04 11.49 17.51
C GLN A 65 -8.61 11.50 16.95
N LYS A 66 -7.63 12.03 17.69
CA LYS A 66 -6.22 12.00 17.30
C LYS A 66 -5.70 10.57 17.15
N ARG A 67 -6.00 9.69 18.11
CA ARG A 67 -5.59 8.28 18.04
C ARG A 67 -6.31 7.52 16.93
N LEU A 68 -7.60 7.77 16.74
CA LEU A 68 -8.38 7.18 15.65
C LEU A 68 -7.80 7.60 14.29
N TYR A 69 -7.44 8.88 14.13
CA TYR A 69 -6.77 9.37 12.94
C TYR A 69 -5.45 8.63 12.69
N ILE A 70 -4.57 8.56 13.71
CA ILE A 70 -3.29 7.84 13.60
C ILE A 70 -3.52 6.37 13.25
N HIS A 71 -4.44 5.70 13.93
CA HIS A 71 -4.78 4.31 13.66
C HIS A 71 -5.27 4.11 12.22
N SER A 72 -6.09 5.04 11.71
CA SER A 72 -6.52 5.02 10.30
C SER A 72 -5.35 5.19 9.32
N GLN A 73 -4.31 5.95 9.68
CA GLN A 73 -3.11 6.07 8.84
C GLN A 73 -2.29 4.80 8.90
N CYS A 74 -2.15 4.18 10.08
CA CYS A 74 -1.48 2.89 10.24
C CYS A 74 -2.15 1.79 9.42
N LEU A 75 -3.49 1.72 9.42
CA LEU A 75 -4.25 0.77 8.60
C LEU A 75 -4.09 0.99 7.08
N LYS A 76 -3.70 2.19 6.65
CA LYS A 76 -3.41 2.50 5.24
C LYS A 76 -1.98 2.15 4.84
N MET A 77 -1.11 1.82 5.79
CA MET A 77 0.25 1.45 5.50
C MET A 77 0.27 0.11 4.76
N GLU A 78 1.21 -0.04 3.84
CA GLU A 78 1.40 -1.30 3.13
C GLU A 78 1.96 -2.35 4.10
N LYS A 79 1.40 -3.56 4.06
CA LYS A 79 1.91 -4.70 4.81
C LYS A 79 3.40 -4.88 4.51
N ALA A 80 4.19 -5.17 5.53
CA ALA A 80 5.60 -5.53 5.33
C ALA A 80 5.68 -6.78 4.43
N ARG A 81 6.66 -6.82 3.52
CA ARG A 81 6.92 -8.04 2.74
C ARG A 81 7.54 -9.10 3.66
N ASP A 82 7.14 -10.36 3.48
CA ASP A 82 7.63 -11.50 4.28
C ASP A 82 9.16 -11.58 4.29
N MET A 83 9.82 -11.33 3.15
CA MET A 83 11.29 -11.29 3.07
C MET A 83 11.91 -10.28 4.03
N TYR A 84 11.33 -9.09 4.17
CA TYR A 84 11.84 -8.07 5.09
C TYR A 84 11.52 -8.44 6.54
N ALA A 85 10.32 -8.97 6.80
CA ALA A 85 9.95 -9.45 8.13
C ALA A 85 10.87 -10.58 8.61
N ASP A 86 11.16 -11.55 7.75
CA ASP A 86 12.08 -12.65 8.04
C ASP A 86 13.52 -12.15 8.22
N SER A 87 13.96 -11.18 7.43
CA SER A 87 15.28 -10.58 7.63
C SER A 87 15.40 -9.94 9.01
N VAL A 88 14.36 -9.26 9.49
CA VAL A 88 14.35 -8.66 10.82
C VAL A 88 14.23 -9.74 11.90
N SER A 89 13.38 -10.77 11.70
CA SER A 89 13.24 -11.92 12.60
C SER A 89 14.59 -12.60 12.84
N HIS A 90 15.28 -13.01 11.77
CA HIS A 90 16.60 -13.62 11.89
C HIS A 90 17.64 -12.70 12.54
N TRP A 91 17.55 -11.38 12.32
CA TRP A 91 18.42 -10.42 12.98
C TRP A 91 18.13 -10.33 14.48
N ILE A 92 16.87 -10.27 14.89
CA ILE A 92 16.46 -10.28 16.31
C ILE A 92 16.89 -11.60 16.97
N ASP A 93 16.67 -12.74 16.34
CA ASP A 93 17.04 -14.06 16.89
C ASP A 93 18.55 -14.21 17.04
N GLY A 94 19.31 -13.70 16.07
CA GLY A 94 20.77 -13.79 16.07
C GLY A 94 21.46 -12.79 17.00
N ARG A 95 20.90 -11.58 17.14
CA ARG A 95 21.49 -10.51 17.98
C ARG A 95 20.91 -10.44 19.38
N LYS A 96 19.68 -10.93 19.57
CA LYS A 96 18.91 -10.84 20.81
C LYS A 96 18.95 -9.42 21.42
N PRO A 97 18.52 -8.40 20.67
CA PRO A 97 18.58 -7.00 21.12
C PRO A 97 17.58 -6.71 22.26
N VAL A 98 16.56 -7.55 22.41
CA VAL A 98 15.53 -7.49 23.45
C VAL A 98 15.39 -8.86 24.11
N VAL A 99 14.77 -8.90 25.29
CA VAL A 99 14.45 -10.17 25.97
C VAL A 99 13.45 -10.96 25.12
N GLU A 100 13.51 -12.29 25.17
CA GLU A 100 12.67 -13.18 24.36
C GLU A 100 11.17 -12.87 24.51
N GLU A 101 10.71 -12.65 25.74
CA GLU A 101 9.33 -12.25 26.05
C GLU A 101 8.88 -10.99 25.29
N GLU A 102 9.80 -10.08 24.98
CA GLU A 102 9.56 -8.83 24.25
C GLU A 102 9.77 -8.95 22.75
N SER A 103 10.20 -10.10 22.22
CA SER A 103 10.44 -10.29 20.77
C SER A 103 9.23 -10.82 20.00
N HIS A 104 8.25 -11.43 20.67
CA HIS A 104 7.12 -12.13 20.04
C HIS A 104 6.21 -11.25 19.16
N TRP A 105 6.26 -9.92 19.29
CA TRP A 105 5.51 -9.03 18.40
C TRP A 105 5.90 -9.20 16.93
N ILE A 106 7.11 -9.69 16.64
CA ILE A 106 7.54 -9.92 15.26
C ILE A 106 6.83 -11.11 14.62
N ASP A 107 6.41 -12.10 15.41
CA ASP A 107 5.72 -13.32 14.95
C ASP A 107 4.37 -12.99 14.31
N GLU A 108 3.73 -11.90 14.74
CA GLU A 108 2.51 -11.36 14.15
C GLU A 108 2.82 -10.62 12.84
N ARG A 109 3.16 -11.37 11.77
CA ARG A 109 3.51 -10.84 10.45
C ARG A 109 2.45 -9.91 9.84
N ASP A 110 1.19 -10.06 10.23
CA ASP A 110 0.08 -9.22 9.79
C ASP A 110 0.05 -7.82 10.43
N ASP A 111 0.72 -7.62 11.58
CA ASP A 111 0.82 -6.31 12.24
C ASP A 111 2.06 -5.51 11.80
N LEU A 112 2.91 -6.11 10.96
CA LEU A 112 4.11 -5.45 10.43
C LEU A 112 3.76 -4.61 9.20
N ALA A 113 4.22 -3.35 9.22
CA ALA A 113 3.99 -2.40 8.14
C ALA A 113 5.32 -1.84 7.59
N SER A 114 5.37 -1.58 6.29
CA SER A 114 6.51 -0.91 5.65
C SER A 114 6.50 0.59 5.96
N LEU A 115 7.53 1.07 6.63
CA LEU A 115 7.77 2.51 6.91
C LEU A 115 8.46 3.24 5.75
N GLY A 116 9.03 2.49 4.79
CA GLY A 116 9.75 3.01 3.64
C GLY A 116 8.84 3.38 2.47
N LEU A 117 9.31 4.33 1.65
CA LEU A 117 8.65 4.83 0.44
C LEU A 117 8.00 3.71 -0.37
N LYS A 118 6.73 3.93 -0.76
CA LYS A 118 6.04 3.21 -1.84
C LYS A 118 7.01 3.07 -3.02
N VAL A 119 7.59 1.88 -3.19
CA VAL A 119 8.34 1.57 -4.40
C VAL A 119 7.28 1.45 -5.48
N GLU A 120 7.21 2.46 -6.36
CA GLU A 120 6.25 2.54 -7.46
C GLU A 120 6.11 1.20 -8.19
N ASP A 121 4.88 0.68 -8.21
CA ASP A 121 4.13 -0.02 -9.26
C ASP A 121 4.75 -1.19 -10.04
N TYR A 122 6.04 -1.50 -9.91
CA TYR A 122 6.67 -2.68 -10.53
C TYR A 122 6.57 -3.93 -9.64
N HIS A 123 5.57 -3.99 -8.76
CA HIS A 123 5.48 -4.93 -7.65
C HIS A 123 5.56 -6.41 -8.04
N LEU A 124 5.01 -6.81 -9.19
CA LEU A 124 4.97 -8.24 -9.57
C LEU A 124 6.34 -8.73 -10.04
N PHE A 125 7.00 -7.97 -10.92
CA PHE A 125 8.27 -8.37 -11.49
C PHE A 125 9.44 -8.08 -10.54
N GLU A 126 9.39 -6.99 -9.78
CA GLU A 126 10.35 -6.74 -8.71
C GLU A 126 10.26 -7.82 -7.63
N LYS A 127 9.06 -8.27 -7.23
CA LYS A 127 8.90 -9.39 -6.29
C LYS A 127 9.52 -10.68 -6.83
N TRP A 128 9.21 -11.03 -8.09
CA TRP A 128 9.80 -12.20 -8.74
C TRP A 128 11.33 -12.10 -8.84
N ALA A 129 11.87 -10.92 -9.17
CA ALA A 129 13.30 -10.68 -9.29
C ALA A 129 14.00 -10.69 -7.92
N GLU A 130 13.39 -10.10 -6.89
CA GLU A 130 13.90 -10.12 -5.51
C GLU A 130 13.95 -11.55 -4.97
N GLU A 131 12.90 -12.36 -5.18
CA GLU A 131 12.87 -13.77 -4.76
C GLU A 131 13.96 -14.60 -5.47
N LYS A 132 14.08 -14.45 -6.79
CA LYS A 132 14.96 -15.30 -7.61
C LYS A 132 16.43 -14.88 -7.62
N PHE A 133 16.71 -13.59 -7.46
CA PHE A 133 18.06 -13.02 -7.56
C PHE A 133 18.52 -12.31 -6.28
N SER A 134 17.87 -12.57 -5.14
CA SER A 134 18.26 -12.03 -3.81
C SER A 134 19.78 -12.03 -3.57
N ARG A 135 20.47 -13.12 -3.91
CA ARG A 135 21.93 -13.24 -3.71
C ARG A 135 22.78 -12.27 -4.55
N VAL A 136 22.30 -11.84 -5.71
CA VAL A 136 23.01 -10.93 -6.62
C VAL A 136 22.89 -9.48 -6.15
N PHE A 137 21.89 -9.17 -5.32
CA PHE A 137 21.52 -7.80 -4.97
C PHE A 137 21.93 -7.38 -3.54
N VAL A 138 22.68 -8.22 -2.85
CA VAL A 138 23.24 -7.88 -1.53
C VAL A 138 24.34 -6.84 -1.72
N THR A 139 24.07 -5.59 -1.31
CA THR A 139 25.10 -4.56 -1.19
C THR A 139 25.56 -4.50 0.26
N LYS A 140 26.87 -4.64 0.50
CA LYS A 140 27.44 -4.45 1.83
C LYS A 140 27.59 -2.95 2.09
N ASN A 141 26.63 -2.35 2.80
CA ASN A 141 26.84 -1.03 3.39
C ASN A 141 27.23 -1.19 4.84
N ARG A 142 28.27 -0.47 5.27
CA ARG A 142 28.61 -0.33 6.68
C ARG A 142 27.78 0.84 7.24
N PRO A 143 26.87 0.62 8.22
CA PRO A 143 26.24 1.74 8.92
C PRO A 143 27.28 2.47 9.79
N LEU A 144 26.98 3.72 10.14
CA LEU A 144 27.78 4.54 11.06
C LEU A 144 27.96 3.92 12.45
N PHE A 145 27.11 2.96 12.83
CA PHE A 145 27.16 2.24 14.10
C PHE A 145 27.58 0.79 13.91
N GLY A 146 28.87 0.58 13.63
CA GLY A 146 29.64 -0.60 14.07
C GLY A 146 29.32 -2.00 13.53
N GLU A 147 28.18 -2.29 12.89
CA GLU A 147 27.82 -3.68 12.53
C GLU A 147 27.33 -3.87 11.09
N GLU A 148 27.68 -5.01 10.48
CA GLU A 148 27.29 -5.40 9.12
C GLU A 148 25.79 -5.71 9.01
N VAL A 149 24.96 -4.69 8.80
CA VAL A 149 23.58 -4.87 8.32
C VAL A 149 23.62 -4.97 6.79
N ARG A 150 23.15 -6.10 6.24
CA ARG A 150 23.06 -6.29 4.80
C ARG A 150 21.87 -5.50 4.26
N PHE A 151 22.14 -4.45 3.49
CA PHE A 151 21.10 -3.68 2.81
C PHE A 151 20.98 -4.15 1.36
N TYR A 152 19.76 -4.42 0.91
CA TYR A 152 19.50 -4.62 -0.52
C TYR A 152 19.50 -3.25 -1.21
N SER A 153 20.36 -3.08 -2.22
CA SER A 153 20.41 -1.82 -2.98
C SER A 153 19.20 -1.75 -3.91
N SER A 154 18.17 -1.02 -3.49
CA SER A 154 16.96 -0.75 -4.29
C SER A 154 17.27 -0.12 -5.65
N THR A 155 18.36 0.64 -5.75
CA THR A 155 18.78 1.30 -7.00
C THR A 155 19.35 0.32 -8.01
N THR A 156 20.11 -0.68 -7.57
CA THR A 156 20.67 -1.72 -8.44
C THR A 156 19.56 -2.66 -8.92
N ILE A 157 18.67 -3.08 -8.03
CA ILE A 157 17.50 -3.93 -8.36
C ILE A 157 16.66 -3.25 -9.45
N ARG A 158 16.31 -1.97 -9.24
CA ARG A 158 15.50 -1.21 -10.19
C ARG A 158 16.17 -1.09 -11.57
N ARG A 159 17.50 -0.91 -11.63
CA ARG A 159 18.24 -0.84 -12.90
C ARG A 159 18.20 -2.17 -13.65
N VAL A 160 18.43 -3.29 -12.96
CA VAL A 160 18.41 -4.63 -13.59
C VAL A 160 17.01 -4.97 -14.08
N VAL A 161 15.99 -4.76 -13.24
CA VAL A 161 14.58 -4.97 -13.62
C VAL A 161 14.21 -4.14 -14.83
N ARG A 162 14.56 -2.84 -14.83
CA ARG A 162 14.27 -1.96 -15.96
C ARG A 162 14.98 -2.42 -17.23
N CYS A 163 16.25 -2.82 -17.15
CA CYS A 163 17.00 -3.32 -18.30
C CYS A 163 16.35 -4.59 -18.89
N PHE A 164 15.96 -5.53 -18.04
CA PHE A 164 15.29 -6.75 -18.47
C PHE A 164 13.94 -6.49 -19.12
N LEU A 165 13.11 -5.63 -18.51
CA LEU A 165 11.81 -5.23 -19.08
C LEU A 165 11.98 -4.55 -20.43
N THR A 166 12.96 -3.64 -20.58
CA THR A 166 13.24 -3.00 -21.86
C THR A 166 13.64 -4.00 -22.94
N LEU A 167 14.43 -5.02 -22.59
CA LEU A 167 14.87 -6.04 -23.54
C LEU A 167 13.70 -6.92 -24.00
N ILE A 168 12.82 -7.33 -23.07
CA ILE A 168 11.58 -8.04 -23.41
C ILE A 168 10.67 -7.20 -24.30
N SER A 169 10.49 -5.91 -24.00
CA SER A 169 9.66 -5.02 -24.84
C SER A 169 10.17 -4.95 -26.27
N VAL A 170 11.49 -4.86 -26.47
CA VAL A 170 12.09 -4.86 -27.81
C VAL A 170 11.82 -6.20 -28.52
N ILE A 171 11.96 -7.33 -27.84
CA ILE A 171 11.68 -8.65 -28.43
C ILE A 171 10.21 -8.77 -28.83
N ILE A 172 9.28 -8.33 -27.98
CA ILE A 172 7.84 -8.39 -28.28
C ILE A 172 7.52 -7.48 -29.48
N LEU A 173 8.12 -6.29 -29.57
CA LEU A 173 7.85 -5.36 -30.67
C LEU A 173 8.46 -5.80 -32.00
N ILE A 174 9.71 -6.26 -32.00
CA ILE A 174 10.48 -6.52 -33.22
C ILE A 174 10.42 -8.00 -33.63
N GLY A 175 10.36 -8.92 -32.67
CA GLY A 175 10.34 -10.37 -32.90
C GLY A 175 9.30 -10.83 -33.94
N PRO A 176 8.08 -10.26 -33.96
CA PRO A 176 7.06 -10.67 -34.93
C PRO A 176 7.39 -10.27 -36.36
N LEU A 177 8.12 -9.17 -36.56
CA LEU A 177 8.58 -8.77 -37.89
C LEU A 177 9.56 -9.80 -38.47
N PHE A 178 10.48 -10.30 -37.63
CA PHE A 178 11.37 -11.40 -38.01
C PHE A 178 10.61 -12.71 -38.21
N ALA A 179 9.69 -13.08 -37.32
CA ALA A 179 8.92 -14.32 -37.49
C ALA A 179 8.08 -14.31 -38.78
N LEU A 180 7.50 -13.16 -39.12
CA LEU A 180 6.69 -12.97 -40.32
C LEU A 180 7.53 -12.94 -41.61
N SER A 181 8.80 -12.51 -41.57
CA SER A 181 9.66 -12.49 -42.75
C SER A 181 10.06 -13.89 -43.23
N TYR A 182 10.17 -14.87 -42.33
CA TYR A 182 10.50 -16.26 -42.66
C TYR A 182 9.27 -17.15 -42.92
N THR A 183 8.06 -16.62 -42.75
CA THR A 183 6.83 -17.40 -42.90
C THR A 183 6.20 -17.13 -44.27
N GLU A 184 6.06 -18.16 -45.11
CA GLU A 184 5.48 -18.00 -46.45
C GLU A 184 3.96 -18.20 -46.48
N ARG A 185 3.42 -19.13 -45.69
CA ARG A 185 1.97 -19.45 -45.73
C ARG A 185 1.13 -18.40 -45.03
N GLN A 186 0.07 -17.95 -45.70
CA GLN A 186 -0.84 -16.91 -45.22
C GLN A 186 -1.54 -17.27 -43.90
N GLU A 187 -1.96 -18.53 -43.73
CA GLU A 187 -2.62 -19.02 -42.51
C GLU A 187 -1.72 -18.86 -41.27
N TYR A 188 -0.42 -19.16 -41.42
CA TYR A 188 0.56 -19.01 -40.35
C TYR A 188 0.85 -17.54 -40.04
N ARG A 189 0.89 -16.66 -41.06
CA ARG A 189 1.06 -15.21 -40.84
C ARG A 189 -0.08 -14.64 -40.00
N LEU A 190 -1.33 -14.94 -40.33
CA LEU A 190 -2.50 -14.47 -39.56
C LEU A 190 -2.48 -14.99 -38.12
N THR A 191 -2.11 -16.26 -37.94
CA THR A 191 -1.97 -16.87 -36.62
C THR A 191 -0.88 -16.19 -35.79
N LEU A 192 0.27 -15.87 -36.40
CA LEU A 192 1.36 -15.15 -35.74
C LEU A 192 0.92 -13.73 -35.35
N ILE A 193 0.24 -12.99 -36.23
CA ILE A 193 -0.28 -11.64 -35.91
C ILE A 193 -1.21 -11.71 -34.70
N ALA A 194 -2.16 -12.64 -34.69
CA ALA A 194 -3.10 -12.80 -33.57
C ALA A 194 -2.39 -13.17 -32.27
N CYS A 195 -1.46 -14.13 -32.32
CA CYS A 195 -0.71 -14.60 -31.16
C CYS A 195 0.15 -13.48 -30.56
N PHE A 196 0.94 -12.78 -31.39
CA PHE A 196 1.80 -11.70 -30.90
C PHE A 196 1.02 -10.47 -30.44
N SER A 197 -0.11 -10.16 -31.08
CA SER A 197 -1.00 -9.09 -30.59
C SER A 197 -1.57 -9.42 -29.21
N LEU A 198 -1.93 -10.69 -28.96
CA LEU A 198 -2.41 -11.14 -27.66
C LEU A 198 -1.30 -11.08 -26.59
N VAL A 199 -0.08 -11.50 -26.92
CA VAL A 199 1.08 -11.40 -26.03
C VAL A 199 1.39 -9.95 -25.69
N PHE A 200 1.37 -9.06 -26.68
CA PHE A 200 1.57 -7.63 -26.49
C PHE A 200 0.48 -6.99 -25.62
N ALA A 201 -0.80 -7.28 -25.90
CA ALA A 201 -1.92 -6.80 -25.11
C ALA A 201 -1.82 -7.25 -23.65
N SER A 202 -1.47 -8.52 -23.43
CA SER A 202 -1.25 -9.09 -22.10
C SER A 202 -0.07 -8.41 -21.40
N ALA A 203 1.06 -8.22 -22.10
CA ALA A 203 2.23 -7.57 -21.56
C ALA A 203 1.91 -6.14 -21.10
N ILE A 204 1.22 -5.33 -21.91
CA ILE A 204 0.80 -3.99 -21.50
C ILE A 204 -0.17 -4.07 -20.31
N ALA A 205 -1.20 -4.92 -20.38
CA ALA A 205 -2.19 -5.03 -19.31
C ALA A 205 -1.58 -5.42 -17.95
N PHE A 206 -0.53 -6.26 -17.93
CA PHE A 206 0.12 -6.70 -16.70
C PHE A 206 1.31 -5.84 -16.26
N VAL A 207 2.02 -5.19 -17.19
CA VAL A 207 3.25 -4.45 -16.88
C VAL A 207 2.98 -2.96 -16.66
N THR A 208 1.97 -2.38 -17.32
CA THR A 208 1.66 -0.95 -17.18
C THR A 208 0.34 -0.74 -16.46
N LYS A 209 0.26 0.34 -15.67
CA LYS A 209 -1.02 0.87 -15.18
C LYS A 209 -1.74 1.65 -16.27
N SER A 210 -2.10 0.96 -17.33
CA SER A 210 -2.84 1.54 -18.44
C SER A 210 -4.34 1.35 -18.25
N ARG A 211 -5.12 2.36 -18.64
CA ARG A 211 -6.58 2.19 -18.70
C ARG A 211 -6.93 1.16 -19.76
N ASN A 212 -8.03 0.42 -19.59
CA ASN A 212 -8.48 -0.60 -20.56
C ASN A 212 -8.53 -0.05 -22.00
N PHE A 213 -8.92 1.22 -22.17
CA PHE A 213 -8.93 1.89 -23.47
C PHE A 213 -7.53 2.11 -24.07
N GLU A 214 -6.53 2.46 -23.26
CA GLU A 214 -5.16 2.63 -23.73
C GLU A 214 -4.55 1.30 -24.21
N VAL A 215 -4.84 0.20 -23.49
CA VAL A 215 -4.44 -1.15 -23.91
C VAL A 215 -5.08 -1.51 -25.24
N PHE A 216 -6.37 -1.22 -25.41
CA PHE A 216 -7.08 -1.47 -26.66
C PHE A 216 -6.49 -0.68 -27.83
N VAL A 217 -6.28 0.63 -27.67
CA VAL A 217 -5.69 1.49 -28.71
C VAL A 217 -4.27 1.05 -29.07
N ALA A 218 -3.42 0.76 -28.07
CA ALA A 218 -2.06 0.29 -28.31
C ALA A 218 -2.06 -1.05 -29.06
N THR A 219 -2.93 -1.99 -28.67
CA THR A 219 -3.04 -3.30 -29.33
C THR A 219 -3.54 -3.18 -30.76
N ALA A 220 -4.52 -2.32 -31.02
CA ALA A 220 -5.03 -2.06 -32.37
C ALA A 220 -3.95 -1.44 -33.26
N ALA A 221 -3.20 -0.45 -32.75
CA ALA A 221 -2.09 0.16 -33.47
C ALA A 221 -0.99 -0.87 -33.78
N TYR A 222 -0.64 -1.70 -32.81
CA TYR A 222 0.36 -2.76 -32.98
C TYR A 222 -0.06 -3.80 -34.02
N ALA A 223 -1.31 -4.28 -33.95
CA ALA A 223 -1.86 -5.22 -34.93
C ALA A 223 -1.88 -4.61 -36.35
N ALA A 224 -2.26 -3.33 -36.48
CA ALA A 224 -2.25 -2.64 -37.76
C ALA A 224 -0.85 -2.59 -38.38
N VAL A 225 0.20 -2.31 -37.60
CA VAL A 225 1.59 -2.33 -38.09
C VAL A 225 1.98 -3.71 -38.63
N LEU A 226 1.62 -4.79 -37.93
CA LEU A 226 1.92 -6.15 -38.39
C LEU A 226 1.16 -6.52 -39.66
N VAL A 227 -0.12 -6.13 -39.76
CA VAL A 227 -0.95 -6.38 -40.95
C VAL A 227 -0.40 -5.62 -42.17
N VAL A 228 -0.03 -4.34 -42.01
CA VAL A 228 0.57 -3.55 -43.09
C VAL A 228 1.91 -4.12 -43.53
N PHE A 229 2.75 -4.55 -42.59
CA PHE A 229 4.02 -5.23 -42.90
C PHE A 229 3.80 -6.48 -43.76
N VAL A 230 2.81 -7.30 -43.40
CA VAL A 230 2.44 -8.49 -44.18
C VAL A 230 1.88 -8.11 -45.55
N GLY A 231 1.03 -7.08 -45.64
CA GLY A 231 0.46 -6.58 -46.89
C GLY A 231 1.51 -6.14 -47.90
N ASN A 232 2.48 -5.33 -47.47
CA ASN A 232 3.54 -4.82 -48.35
C ASN A 232 4.48 -5.93 -48.87
N ASN A 233 4.69 -7.00 -48.09
CA ASN A 233 5.50 -8.14 -48.54
C ASN A 233 4.82 -8.97 -49.64
N TYR A 234 3.51 -8.83 -49.85
CA TYR A 234 2.80 -9.46 -50.97
C TYR A 234 2.87 -8.65 -52.27
N GLU A 235 3.06 -7.33 -52.19
CA GLU A 235 3.18 -6.48 -53.38
C GLU A 235 4.57 -6.54 -54.03
N GLY A 236 5.58 -7.02 -53.29
CA GLY A 236 6.97 -7.12 -53.74
C GLY A 236 7.41 -8.49 -54.30
N GLN A 237 6.50 -9.47 -54.43
CA GLN A 237 6.72 -10.78 -55.06
C GLN A 237 5.93 -10.87 -56.37
#